data_AF-A0A7Y9GQ13-F1
#
_entry.id   AF-A0A7Y9GQ13-F1
#
_cell.length_a   1.000
_cell.length_b   1.000
_cell.length_c   1.000
_cell.angle_alpha   90.00
_cell.angle_beta   90.00
_cell.angle_gamma   90.00
#
_symmetry.space_group_name_H-M   'P 1'
#
loop_
_entity.id
_entity.type
_entity.pdbx_description
1 polymer ?
#
loop_
_entity_poly.entity_id
_entity_poly.type
_entity_poly.pdbx_seq_one_letter_code
_entity_poly.pdbx_strand_id
1 'polypeptide(L)'
;MGGVPLVDERGAHGRGIRHRLLGLGHRRLLRRDPRSPSRDRTPWNIAERTGDERVLPLFRRYTKLRERLVPYLERSAAATIATDRPLMRPLFFEWPDDPAVWTAPTQWLLGDDILVAPVLEEGATEWSVYLPETPEGEWADAWTGDRITGGGTGTVPTPIDRIPVFVRGDSIDELLALFRE
;
A
#
# COMPACT_ATOMS: atom_id res chain seq x y z
N MET A 1 30.42 49.89 37.29
CA MET A 1 29.53 48.81 36.82
C MET A 1 29.72 47.62 37.75
N GLY A 2 28.68 47.24 38.47
CA GLY A 2 28.73 46.19 39.48
C GLY A 2 27.82 46.56 40.64
N GLY A 3 26.71 45.85 40.78
CA GLY A 3 25.75 46.03 41.86
C GLY A 3 24.83 44.83 41.93
N VAL A 4 25.21 43.84 42.72
CA VAL A 4 24.28 42.90 43.35
C VAL A 4 23.92 43.49 44.71
N PRO A 5 22.67 43.35 45.15
CA PRO A 5 22.50 42.84 46.50
C PRO A 5 21.43 41.75 46.63
N LEU A 6 21.71 40.89 47.61
CA LEU A 6 20.89 39.83 48.19
C LEU A 6 19.94 40.38 49.27
N VAL A 7 19.12 39.45 49.81
CA VAL A 7 18.27 39.47 51.03
C VAL A 7 16.86 40.07 50.81
N ASP A 8 15.72 39.58 51.33
CA ASP A 8 15.35 38.61 52.39
C ASP A 8 13.91 38.09 52.15
N GLU A 9 13.64 36.85 52.60
CA GLU A 9 12.31 36.24 52.69
C GLU A 9 11.63 36.60 54.01
N ARG A 10 10.35 37.02 54.01
CA ARG A 10 9.40 36.73 55.12
C ARG A 10 7.95 36.68 54.65
N GLY A 11 7.22 35.64 55.06
CA GLY A 11 5.83 35.83 55.50
C GLY A 11 4.75 34.88 54.98
N ALA A 12 4.95 33.56 55.13
CA ALA A 12 3.98 32.52 55.51
C ALA A 12 2.44 32.77 55.39
N HIS A 13 1.78 31.87 54.64
CA HIS A 13 0.54 31.09 54.96
C HIS A 13 -0.08 30.69 53.60
N GLY A 14 -0.36 29.44 53.23
CA GLY A 14 -0.77 28.27 54.00
C GLY A 14 -2.06 27.73 53.36
N ARG A 15 -1.94 26.59 52.64
CA ARG A 15 -3.01 25.61 52.28
C ARG A 15 -4.09 26.00 51.26
N GLY A 16 -4.30 25.11 50.28
CA GLY A 16 -5.62 24.95 49.66
C GLY A 16 -5.66 24.52 48.19
N ILE A 17 -5.28 23.27 47.89
CA ILE A 17 -5.88 22.57 46.74
C ILE A 17 -7.37 22.37 47.05
N ARG A 18 -8.19 22.28 45.99
CA ARG A 18 -9.60 21.83 45.87
C ARG A 18 -10.58 23.00 45.63
N HIS A 19 -11.52 23.01 44.69
CA HIS A 19 -11.97 22.08 43.64
C HIS A 19 -13.23 22.73 43.00
N ARG A 20 -13.57 22.35 41.76
CA ARG A 20 -14.92 22.39 41.13
C ARG A 20 -15.38 23.75 40.57
N LEU A 21 -16.12 23.85 39.46
CA LEU A 21 -16.73 22.88 38.54
C LEU A 21 -17.15 23.59 37.24
N LEU A 22 -17.11 22.84 36.12
CA LEU A 22 -18.05 22.79 35.00
C LEU A 22 -18.63 24.08 34.38
N GLY A 23 -18.52 24.13 33.04
CA GLY A 23 -19.66 24.54 32.21
C GLY A 23 -19.32 25.46 31.05
N LEU A 24 -18.88 24.87 29.92
CA LEU A 24 -19.42 25.13 28.57
C LEU A 24 -18.56 24.36 27.57
N GLY A 25 -19.08 23.20 27.18
CA GLY A 25 -18.57 22.44 26.05
C GLY A 25 -18.78 23.22 24.75
N HIS A 26 -17.80 24.03 24.37
CA HIS A 26 -17.70 24.43 22.98
C HIS A 26 -17.01 23.31 22.22
N ARG A 27 -17.82 22.55 21.48
CA ARG A 27 -17.38 21.86 20.26
C ARG A 27 -16.51 22.84 19.50
N ARG A 28 -15.19 22.64 19.53
CA ARG A 28 -14.28 23.27 18.59
C ARG A 28 -14.62 22.66 17.24
N LEU A 29 -15.60 23.24 16.56
CA LEU A 29 -15.81 23.02 15.13
C LEU A 29 -14.44 23.24 14.51
N LEU A 30 -13.85 22.17 13.97
CA LEU A 30 -12.69 22.24 13.08
C LEU A 30 -13.14 23.04 11.85
N ARG A 31 -13.14 24.36 11.98
CA ARG A 31 -13.41 25.27 10.88
C ARG A 31 -12.17 25.22 10.00
N ARG A 32 -12.27 24.53 8.87
CA ARG A 32 -11.24 24.52 7.82
C ARG A 32 -10.88 25.97 7.51
N ASP A 33 -9.59 26.33 7.62
CA ASP A 33 -9.12 27.61 7.10
C ASP A 33 -9.23 27.57 5.57
N PRO A 34 -10.07 28.39 4.93
CA PRO A 34 -10.23 28.38 3.48
C PRO A 34 -8.95 28.77 2.73
N ARG A 35 -7.94 29.30 3.41
CA ARG A 35 -6.62 29.64 2.85
C ARG A 35 -5.61 28.49 2.87
N SER A 36 -5.91 27.39 3.55
CA SER A 36 -5.02 26.23 3.55
C SER A 36 -5.20 25.45 2.24
N PRO A 37 -4.10 25.13 1.51
CA PRO A 37 -4.19 24.32 0.30
C PRO A 37 -4.85 22.98 0.63
N SER A 38 -5.57 22.42 -0.33
CA SER A 38 -6.31 21.18 -0.09
C SER A 38 -5.37 20.03 0.28
N ARG A 39 -5.75 19.26 1.31
CA ARG A 39 -5.00 18.07 1.76
C ARG A 39 -5.59 16.78 1.18
N ASP A 40 -6.48 16.91 0.20
CA ASP A 40 -7.13 15.78 -0.44
C ASP A 40 -6.10 14.89 -1.13
N ARG A 41 -6.34 13.58 -1.12
CA ARG A 41 -5.50 12.59 -1.81
C ARG A 41 -6.04 12.25 -3.20
N THR A 42 -6.82 13.16 -3.78
CA THR A 42 -7.33 12.99 -5.14
C THR A 42 -6.18 13.13 -6.13
N PRO A 43 -6.21 12.42 -7.27
CA PRO A 43 -5.12 12.46 -8.24
C PRO A 43 -4.82 13.87 -8.75
N TRP A 44 -5.86 14.68 -8.98
CA TRP A 44 -5.70 16.07 -9.44
C TRP A 44 -5.10 16.98 -8.39
N ASN A 45 -5.47 16.84 -7.11
CA ASN A 45 -4.85 17.62 -6.04
C ASN A 45 -3.40 17.20 -5.79
N ILE A 46 -3.09 15.90 -5.91
CA ILE A 46 -1.71 15.41 -5.81
C ILE A 46 -0.88 16.00 -6.95
N ALA A 47 -1.35 15.89 -8.20
CA ALA A 47 -0.66 16.44 -9.37
C ALA A 47 -0.42 17.95 -9.24
N GLU A 48 -1.42 18.73 -8.81
CA GLU A 48 -1.30 20.17 -8.59
C GLU A 48 -0.28 20.50 -7.49
N ARG A 49 -0.28 19.76 -6.38
CA ARG A 49 0.59 20.03 -5.23
C ARG A 49 2.04 19.59 -5.43
N THR A 50 2.27 18.52 -6.18
CA THR A 50 3.62 18.03 -6.48
C THR A 50 4.20 18.66 -7.75
N GLY A 51 3.34 19.20 -8.63
CA GLY A 51 3.73 19.62 -9.98
C GLY A 51 4.11 18.44 -10.88
N ASP A 52 3.79 17.20 -10.49
CA ASP A 52 4.17 16.00 -11.23
C ASP A 52 3.09 15.62 -12.26
N GLU A 53 3.39 15.89 -13.52
CA GLU A 53 2.51 15.63 -14.66
C GLU A 53 2.21 14.13 -14.86
N ARG A 54 3.03 13.23 -14.29
CA ARG A 54 2.86 11.77 -14.43
C ARG A 54 1.69 11.24 -13.59
N VAL A 55 1.29 11.94 -12.53
CA VAL A 55 0.30 11.45 -11.56
C VAL A 55 -1.04 11.12 -12.23
N LEU A 56 -1.57 12.03 -13.07
CA LEU A 56 -2.88 11.85 -13.69
C LEU A 56 -2.90 10.71 -14.74
N PRO A 57 -1.96 10.62 -15.69
CA PRO A 57 -1.87 9.49 -16.61
C PRO A 57 -1.72 8.14 -15.91
N LEU A 58 -0.82 8.04 -14.92
CA LEU A 58 -0.58 6.80 -14.19
C LEU A 58 -1.81 6.37 -13.40
N PHE A 59 -2.43 7.29 -12.66
CA PHE A 59 -3.65 6.96 -11.91
C PHE A 59 -4.76 6.49 -12.84
N ARG A 60 -4.94 7.14 -14.00
CA ARG A 60 -5.93 6.74 -15.01
C ARG A 60 -5.64 5.34 -15.57
N ARG A 61 -4.37 5.02 -15.85
CA ARG A 61 -3.94 3.71 -16.34
C ARG A 61 -4.30 2.60 -15.36
N TYR A 62 -3.95 2.76 -14.08
CA TYR A 62 -4.28 1.80 -13.03
C TYR A 62 -5.78 1.70 -12.77
N THR A 63 -6.52 2.81 -12.86
CA THR A 63 -7.99 2.79 -12.75
C THR A 63 -8.60 1.95 -13.88
N LYS A 64 -8.17 2.16 -15.13
CA LYS A 64 -8.63 1.34 -16.27
C LYS A 64 -8.26 -0.13 -16.13
N LEU A 65 -7.05 -0.44 -15.66
CA LEU A 65 -6.64 -1.81 -15.37
C LEU A 65 -7.54 -2.45 -14.30
N ARG A 66 -7.85 -1.72 -13.22
CA ARG A 66 -8.77 -2.18 -12.18
C ARG A 66 -10.16 -2.47 -12.73
N GLU A 67 -10.71 -1.61 -13.59
CA GLU A 67 -12.00 -1.84 -14.25
C GLU A 67 -11.98 -3.11 -15.11
N ARG A 68 -10.90 -3.34 -15.87
CA ARG A 68 -10.73 -4.57 -16.68
C ARG A 68 -10.62 -5.83 -15.81
N LEU A 69 -10.08 -5.71 -14.60
CA LEU A 69 -9.97 -6.83 -13.65
C LEU A 69 -11.28 -7.14 -12.92
N VAL A 70 -12.33 -6.30 -13.00
CA VAL A 70 -13.58 -6.50 -12.25
C VAL A 70 -14.16 -7.92 -12.41
N PRO A 71 -14.29 -8.49 -13.64
CA PRO A 71 -14.80 -9.85 -13.79
C PRO A 71 -13.96 -10.92 -13.07
N TYR A 72 -12.64 -10.80 -13.09
CA TYR A 72 -11.74 -11.70 -12.35
C TYR A 72 -11.93 -11.58 -10.84
N LEU A 73 -12.08 -10.35 -10.35
CA LEU A 73 -12.27 -10.07 -8.93
C LEU A 73 -13.62 -10.56 -8.40
N GLU A 74 -14.67 -10.47 -9.21
CA GLU A 74 -15.98 -11.02 -8.87
C GLU A 74 -15.92 -12.55 -8.73
N ARG A 75 -15.29 -13.24 -9.69
CA ARG A 75 -15.08 -14.70 -9.59
C ARG A 75 -14.22 -15.08 -8.39
N SER A 76 -13.13 -14.34 -8.16
CA SER A 76 -12.23 -14.56 -7.02
C SER A 76 -12.95 -14.32 -5.68
N ALA A 77 -13.79 -13.29 -5.58
CA ALA A 77 -14.57 -13.02 -4.38
C ALA A 77 -15.62 -14.11 -4.12
N ALA A 78 -16.28 -14.62 -5.16
CA ALA A 78 -17.19 -15.75 -5.05
C ALA A 78 -16.46 -17.01 -4.54
N ALA A 79 -15.26 -17.29 -5.06
CA ALA A 79 -14.41 -18.39 -4.60
C ALA A 79 -13.98 -18.22 -3.14
N THR A 80 -13.62 -17.01 -2.71
CA THR A 80 -13.32 -16.70 -1.32
C THR A 80 -14.48 -17.01 -0.39
N ILE A 81 -15.71 -16.63 -0.76
CA ILE A 81 -16.91 -16.90 0.05
C ILE A 81 -17.20 -18.41 0.11
N ALA A 82 -16.97 -19.15 -0.98
CA ALA A 82 -17.27 -20.56 -1.06
C ALA A 82 -16.24 -21.46 -0.34
N THR A 83 -15.00 -21.00 -0.20
CA THR A 83 -13.86 -21.85 0.24
C THR A 83 -13.15 -21.34 1.49
N ASP A 84 -13.55 -20.18 2.02
CA ASP A 84 -12.88 -19.46 3.11
C ASP A 84 -11.40 -19.10 2.82
N ARG A 85 -10.94 -19.26 1.57
CA ARG A 85 -9.60 -18.82 1.14
C ARG A 85 -9.64 -17.31 0.90
N PRO A 86 -8.81 -16.49 1.57
CA PRO A 86 -8.89 -15.04 1.44
C PRO A 86 -8.72 -14.57 -0.02
N LEU A 87 -9.26 -13.39 -0.36
CA LEU A 87 -9.08 -12.84 -1.72
C LEU A 87 -7.65 -12.33 -1.93
N MET A 88 -7.09 -11.66 -0.92
CA MET A 88 -5.70 -11.25 -0.86
C MET A 88 -4.99 -12.18 0.12
N ARG A 89 -4.07 -13.01 -0.37
CA ARG A 89 -3.46 -14.09 0.42
C ARG A 89 -1.96 -13.93 0.51
N PRO A 90 -1.38 -14.08 1.70
CA PRO A 90 0.06 -14.24 1.82
C PRO A 90 0.48 -15.58 1.19
N LEU A 91 1.72 -15.65 0.68
CA LEU A 91 2.20 -16.82 -0.06
C LEU A 91 2.22 -18.10 0.79
N PHE A 92 2.50 -18.01 2.10
CA PHE A 92 2.48 -19.17 2.99
C PHE A 92 1.13 -19.90 3.06
N PHE A 93 0.04 -19.22 2.66
CA PHE A 93 -1.29 -19.83 2.65
C PHE A 93 -1.41 -20.92 1.58
N GLU A 94 -0.70 -20.74 0.47
CA GLU A 94 -0.71 -21.66 -0.68
C GLU A 94 0.50 -22.62 -0.64
N TRP A 95 1.64 -22.13 -0.17
CA TRP A 95 2.88 -22.91 -0.07
C TRP A 95 3.38 -22.95 1.38
N PRO A 96 2.69 -23.66 2.29
CA PRO A 96 3.06 -23.69 3.71
C PRO A 96 4.40 -24.39 3.96
N ASP A 97 4.76 -25.36 3.11
CA ASP A 97 5.98 -26.16 3.23
C ASP A 97 7.21 -25.51 2.58
N ASP A 98 7.02 -24.39 1.86
CA ASP A 98 8.12 -23.67 1.24
C ASP A 98 8.69 -22.63 2.23
N PRO A 99 9.94 -22.76 2.70
CA PRO A 99 10.52 -21.80 3.63
C PRO A 99 10.78 -20.42 3.00
N ALA A 100 10.91 -20.33 1.67
CA ALA A 100 11.27 -19.09 0.99
C ALA A 100 10.11 -18.07 0.98
N VAL A 101 8.85 -18.51 1.07
CA VAL A 101 7.69 -17.58 1.16
C VAL A 101 7.75 -16.65 2.38
N TRP A 102 8.40 -17.08 3.46
CA TRP A 102 8.57 -16.30 4.68
C TRP A 102 9.61 -15.17 4.51
N THR A 103 10.44 -15.26 3.48
CA THR A 103 11.40 -14.21 3.11
C THR A 103 10.77 -13.10 2.24
N ALA A 104 9.54 -13.31 1.75
CA ALA A 104 8.82 -12.40 0.88
C ALA A 104 7.47 -11.93 1.49
N PRO A 105 7.45 -11.34 2.70
CA PRO A 105 6.22 -11.04 3.44
C PRO A 105 5.34 -9.95 2.81
N THR A 106 5.89 -9.17 1.88
CA THR A 106 5.21 -8.08 1.18
C THR A 106 4.52 -8.56 -0.09
N GLN A 107 4.82 -9.78 -0.54
CA GLN A 107 4.21 -10.41 -1.71
C GLN A 107 2.92 -11.14 -1.33
N TRP A 108 1.96 -11.12 -2.23
CA TRP A 108 0.66 -11.74 -2.00
C TRP A 108 0.00 -12.16 -3.31
N LEU A 109 -0.90 -13.14 -3.21
CA LEU A 109 -1.79 -13.53 -4.29
C LEU A 109 -3.09 -12.70 -4.22
N LEU A 110 -3.53 -12.23 -5.37
CA LEU A 110 -4.87 -11.71 -5.61
C LEU A 110 -5.69 -12.79 -6.32
N GLY A 111 -6.63 -13.41 -5.61
CA GLY A 111 -7.29 -14.62 -6.08
C GLY A 111 -6.31 -15.78 -6.18
N ASP A 112 -6.53 -16.67 -7.14
CA ASP A 112 -5.70 -17.86 -7.34
C ASP A 112 -4.50 -17.62 -8.27
N ASP A 113 -4.59 -16.62 -9.15
CA ASP A 113 -3.74 -16.60 -10.35
C ASP A 113 -2.77 -15.42 -10.44
N ILE A 114 -2.98 -14.34 -9.68
CA ILE A 114 -2.18 -13.12 -9.77
C ILE A 114 -1.29 -12.99 -8.53
N LEU A 115 0.03 -12.93 -8.69
CA LEU A 115 0.98 -12.54 -7.65
C LEU A 115 1.34 -11.06 -7.80
N VAL A 116 1.26 -10.32 -6.70
CA VAL A 116 1.61 -8.90 -6.63
C VAL A 116 2.78 -8.71 -5.68
N ALA A 117 3.82 -8.02 -6.12
CA ALA A 117 4.98 -7.64 -5.30
C ALA A 117 5.12 -6.11 -5.29
N PRO A 118 4.50 -5.39 -4.32
CA PRO A 118 4.55 -3.94 -4.28
C PRO A 118 5.96 -3.44 -3.96
N VAL A 119 6.35 -2.33 -4.60
CA VAL A 119 7.61 -1.62 -4.35
C VAL A 119 7.42 -0.70 -3.15
N LEU A 120 8.18 -0.95 -2.08
CA LEU A 120 8.00 -0.27 -0.79
C LEU A 120 9.17 0.65 -0.41
N GLU A 121 10.24 0.67 -1.19
CA GLU A 121 11.38 1.57 -0.98
C GLU A 121 11.35 2.74 -1.96
N GLU A 122 11.54 3.94 -1.43
CA GLU A 122 11.60 5.16 -2.23
C GLU A 122 12.83 5.14 -3.15
N GLY A 123 12.61 5.41 -4.44
CA GLY A 123 13.68 5.48 -5.44
C GLY A 123 14.19 4.12 -5.94
N ALA A 124 13.59 3.00 -5.51
CA ALA A 124 13.92 1.68 -6.04
C ALA A 124 13.65 1.62 -7.56
N THR A 125 14.67 1.18 -8.31
CA THR A 125 14.59 0.97 -9.77
C THR A 125 14.58 -0.51 -10.15
N GLU A 126 14.87 -1.36 -9.18
CA GLU A 126 14.79 -2.81 -9.25
C GLU A 126 14.17 -3.35 -7.95
N TRP A 127 13.55 -4.52 -8.04
CA TRP A 127 12.89 -5.16 -6.90
C TRP A 127 13.12 -6.66 -6.92
N SER A 128 13.42 -7.22 -5.75
CA SER A 128 13.56 -8.66 -5.56
C SER A 128 12.17 -9.30 -5.41
N VAL A 129 11.89 -10.30 -6.22
CA VAL A 129 10.61 -11.02 -6.23
C VAL A 129 10.86 -12.52 -6.16
N TYR A 130 10.25 -13.17 -5.19
CA TYR A 130 10.21 -14.61 -5.07
C TYR A 130 8.99 -15.19 -5.80
N LEU A 131 9.20 -16.08 -6.76
CA LEU A 131 8.13 -16.79 -7.46
C LEU A 131 8.12 -18.24 -6.99
N PRO A 132 7.09 -18.68 -6.24
CA PRO A 132 6.99 -20.08 -5.81
C PRO A 132 6.90 -21.05 -6.98
N GLU A 133 7.23 -22.32 -6.75
CA GLU A 133 6.97 -23.37 -7.73
C GLU A 133 5.46 -23.59 -7.88
N THR A 134 4.97 -23.71 -9.11
CA THR A 134 3.56 -23.96 -9.43
C THR A 134 3.42 -25.35 -10.05
N PRO A 135 2.28 -26.05 -9.87
CA PRO A 135 2.02 -27.32 -10.55
C PRO A 135 2.16 -27.23 -12.08
N GLU A 136 1.83 -26.06 -12.65
CA GLU A 136 1.91 -25.78 -14.08
C GLU A 136 3.34 -25.40 -14.53
N GLY A 137 4.25 -25.17 -13.59
CA GLY A 137 5.68 -24.93 -13.82
C GLY A 137 6.04 -23.54 -14.33
N GLU A 138 5.06 -22.68 -14.61
CA GLU A 138 5.29 -21.36 -15.19
C GLU A 138 4.49 -20.23 -14.53
N TRP A 139 5.16 -19.09 -14.46
CA TRP A 139 4.61 -17.75 -14.27
C TRP A 139 4.80 -16.96 -15.56
N ALA A 140 4.06 -15.86 -15.71
CA ALA A 140 4.36 -14.85 -16.71
C ALA A 140 4.36 -13.46 -16.08
N ASP A 141 5.30 -12.61 -16.48
CA ASP A 141 5.26 -11.18 -16.15
C ASP A 141 4.02 -10.56 -16.81
N ALA A 142 3.16 -9.92 -16.02
CA ALA A 142 1.89 -9.42 -16.50
C ALA A 142 2.04 -8.28 -17.52
N TRP A 143 3.15 -7.56 -17.50
CA TRP A 143 3.42 -6.40 -18.35
C TRP A 143 4.12 -6.76 -19.65
N THR A 144 5.09 -7.68 -19.60
CA THR A 144 5.87 -8.08 -20.79
C THR A 144 5.31 -9.34 -21.46
N GLY A 145 4.63 -10.19 -20.69
CA GLY A 145 4.20 -11.53 -21.13
C GLY A 145 5.32 -12.56 -21.14
N ASP A 146 6.53 -12.21 -20.66
CA ASP A 146 7.65 -13.14 -20.59
C ASP A 146 7.35 -14.26 -19.61
N ARG A 147 7.58 -15.50 -20.04
CA ARG A 147 7.39 -16.69 -19.22
C ARG A 147 8.60 -16.94 -18.33
N ILE A 148 8.34 -17.27 -17.07
CA ILE A 148 9.34 -17.39 -16.01
C ILE A 148 9.08 -18.69 -15.26
N THR A 149 10.12 -19.49 -15.06
CA THR A 149 10.03 -20.69 -14.22
C THR A 149 9.97 -20.29 -12.75
N GLY A 150 9.03 -20.90 -12.01
CA GLY A 150 8.92 -20.70 -10.56
C GLY A 150 10.02 -21.41 -9.75
N GLY A 151 9.93 -21.32 -8.43
CA GLY A 151 10.85 -21.96 -7.48
C GLY A 151 12.08 -21.13 -7.13
N GLY A 152 12.04 -19.81 -7.34
CA GLY A 152 13.23 -18.97 -7.13
C GLY A 152 12.95 -17.48 -7.00
N THR A 153 13.99 -16.75 -6.60
CA THR A 153 13.98 -15.29 -6.48
C THR A 153 14.67 -14.66 -7.68
N GLY A 154 14.02 -13.68 -8.29
CA GLY A 154 14.55 -12.88 -9.39
C GLY A 154 14.52 -11.38 -9.08
N THR A 155 15.43 -10.63 -9.68
CA THR A 155 15.42 -9.16 -9.65
C THR A 155 14.75 -8.65 -10.90
N VAL A 156 13.75 -7.78 -10.75
CA VAL A 156 12.97 -7.22 -11.87
C VAL A 156 13.02 -5.70 -11.89
N PRO A 157 13.00 -5.06 -13.08
CA PRO A 157 12.96 -3.60 -13.18
C PRO A 157 11.63 -3.04 -12.68
N THR A 158 11.69 -1.97 -11.90
CA THR A 158 10.52 -1.29 -11.34
C THR A 158 10.50 0.19 -11.71
N PRO A 159 10.18 0.52 -12.97
CA PRO A 159 9.98 1.91 -13.34
C PRO A 159 8.79 2.49 -12.56
N ILE A 160 8.77 3.81 -12.41
CA ILE A 160 7.77 4.51 -11.56
C ILE A 160 6.31 4.23 -11.96
N ASP A 161 6.08 3.77 -13.19
CA ASP A 161 4.75 3.49 -13.73
C ASP A 161 4.28 2.06 -13.48
N ARG A 162 5.11 1.15 -12.95
CA ARG A 162 4.81 -0.30 -12.83
C ARG A 162 5.26 -0.86 -11.50
N ILE A 163 4.40 -1.68 -10.92
CA ILE A 163 4.78 -2.63 -9.85
C ILE A 163 4.91 -4.03 -10.46
N PRO A 164 5.82 -4.88 -9.95
CA PRO A 164 5.89 -6.27 -10.38
C PRO A 164 4.57 -7.01 -10.12
N VAL A 165 4.04 -7.62 -11.20
CA VAL A 165 2.83 -8.44 -11.17
C VAL A 165 3.07 -9.65 -12.06
N PHE A 166 2.74 -10.83 -11.56
CA PHE A 166 2.93 -12.09 -12.26
C PHE A 166 1.62 -12.86 -12.29
N VAL A 167 1.41 -13.63 -13.35
CA VAL A 167 0.22 -14.45 -13.54
C VAL A 167 0.63 -15.92 -13.71
N ARG A 168 -0.19 -16.86 -13.23
CA ARG A 168 0.10 -18.30 -13.31
C ARG A 168 -1.10 -19.11 -13.81
N GLY A 169 -0.82 -20.37 -14.11
CA GLY A 169 -1.82 -21.39 -14.43
C GLY A 169 -2.55 -21.17 -15.74
N ASP A 170 -3.73 -21.78 -15.86
CA ASP A 170 -4.57 -21.70 -17.07
C ASP A 170 -5.07 -20.27 -17.36
N SER A 171 -5.01 -19.38 -16.36
CA SER A 171 -5.43 -17.97 -16.47
C SER A 171 -4.39 -17.06 -17.12
N ILE A 172 -3.18 -17.52 -17.45
CA ILE A 172 -2.10 -16.68 -18.00
C ILE A 172 -2.58 -15.88 -19.21
N ASP A 173 -3.10 -16.55 -20.25
CA ASP A 173 -3.44 -15.86 -21.50
C ASP A 173 -4.62 -14.88 -21.34
N GLU A 174 -5.62 -15.26 -20.53
CA GLU A 174 -6.75 -14.38 -20.17
C GLU A 174 -6.23 -13.13 -19.48
N LEU A 175 -5.42 -13.30 -18.43
CA LEU A 175 -4.94 -12.20 -17.61
C LEU A 175 -3.98 -11.31 -18.38
N LEU A 176 -3.04 -11.85 -19.16
CA LEU A 176 -2.15 -11.05 -20.01
C LEU A 176 -2.94 -10.16 -20.97
N ALA A 177 -4.11 -10.61 -21.46
CA ALA A 177 -4.97 -9.75 -22.29
C ALA A 177 -5.51 -8.52 -21.55
N LEU A 178 -5.70 -8.60 -20.23
CA LEU A 178 -6.17 -7.47 -19.41
C LEU A 178 -5.08 -6.42 -19.14
N PHE A 179 -3.81 -6.81 -19.23
CA PHE A 179 -2.67 -5.90 -19.00
C PHE A 179 -2.22 -5.18 -20.27
N ARG A 180 -2.52 -5.74 -21.45
CA ARG A 180 -2.30 -5.09 -22.76
C ARG A 180 -3.21 -3.86 -22.90
N GLU A 181 -2.65 -2.71 -23.28
CA GLU A 181 -3.40 -1.46 -23.54
C GLU A 181 -4.09 -1.44 -24.90
#